data_AF-A0A259AYK9-F1
#
_entry.id   AF-A0A259AYK9-F1
#
_cell.length_a   1.000
_cell.length_b   1.000
_cell.length_c   1.000
_cell.angle_alpha   90.00
_cell.angle_beta   90.00
_cell.angle_gamma   90.00
#
_symmetry.space_group_name_H-M   'P 1'
#
loop_
_entity.id
_entity.type
_entity.pdbx_description
1 polymer ?
#
loop_
_entity_poly.entity_id
_entity_poly.type
_entity_poly.pdbx_seq_one_letter_code
_entity_poly.pdbx_strand_id
1 'polypeptide(L)'
;MIDDGVPLRDYHTVETIPTAAAKRPDSRPSAMLTAGHATNTTITLRDYRVGVAYAVALWGAPLDGLAEALARPVFSLYLGRKSCPLSAPPDPHRVEATGPVMALTQARLPPFRPPGRIRLVASDERIAADDAEDSRNDMAIDRSKWHFATRAVYMHRPVREEDGA
;
A
#
# COMPACT_ATOMS: atom_id res chain seq x y z
N MET A 1 -6.43 -10.29 1.74
CA MET A 1 -7.08 -9.18 2.46
C MET A 1 -7.92 -9.72 3.60
N ILE A 2 -7.71 -9.17 4.81
CA ILE A 2 -8.43 -9.57 6.03
C ILE A 2 -9.50 -8.51 6.36
N ASP A 3 -9.15 -7.23 6.21
CA ASP A 3 -10.08 -6.11 6.32
C ASP A 3 -9.76 -5.08 5.23
N ASP A 4 -10.79 -4.62 4.54
CA ASP A 4 -10.73 -3.64 3.46
C ASP A 4 -10.86 -2.18 3.96
N GLY A 5 -11.16 -2.00 5.24
CA GLY A 5 -11.23 -0.72 5.91
C GLY A 5 -12.25 0.23 5.30
N VAL A 6 -12.17 1.50 5.68
CA VAL A 6 -13.03 2.58 5.15
C VAL A 6 -12.23 3.51 4.24
N PRO A 7 -12.85 4.03 3.16
CA PRO A 7 -12.20 5.06 2.33
C PRO A 7 -12.10 6.38 3.08
N LEU A 8 -11.00 7.11 2.85
CA LEU A 8 -10.79 8.47 3.32
C LEU A 8 -10.27 9.32 2.15
N ARG A 9 -10.89 10.48 1.92
CA ARG A 9 -10.40 11.48 0.97
C ARG A 9 -9.82 12.67 1.72
N ASP A 10 -8.52 12.85 1.58
CA ASP A 10 -7.76 13.95 2.17
C ASP A 10 -7.74 15.16 1.23
N TYR A 11 -8.19 16.32 1.74
CA TYR A 11 -8.07 17.59 1.06
C TYR A 11 -6.69 18.17 1.35
N HIS A 12 -5.75 17.93 0.42
CA HIS A 12 -4.34 18.19 0.65
C HIS A 12 -3.87 19.44 -0.09
N THR A 13 -3.56 20.49 0.66
CA THR A 13 -3.04 21.76 0.13
C THR A 13 -1.52 21.79 0.16
N VAL A 14 -0.94 22.40 -0.88
CA VAL A 14 0.49 22.72 -0.94
C VAL A 14 0.64 24.17 -1.32
N GLU A 15 1.43 24.90 -0.56
CA GLU A 15 1.74 26.30 -0.83
C GLU A 15 3.16 26.46 -1.35
N THR A 16 3.26 27.09 -2.51
CA THR A 16 4.53 27.40 -3.19
C THR A 16 4.70 28.91 -3.31
N ILE A 17 5.94 29.36 -3.23
CA ILE A 17 6.27 30.78 -3.31
C ILE A 17 6.82 31.03 -4.71
N PRO A 18 6.13 31.78 -5.56
CA PRO A 18 6.66 32.13 -6.87
C PRO A 18 7.92 32.99 -6.72
N THR A 19 8.89 32.79 -7.61
CA THR A 19 10.18 33.52 -7.57
C THR A 19 10.02 35.04 -7.63
N ALA A 20 8.94 35.54 -8.24
CA ALA A 20 8.61 36.96 -8.28
C ALA A 20 8.20 37.55 -6.92
N ALA A 21 7.65 36.73 -6.03
CA ALA A 21 7.21 37.15 -4.69
C ALA A 21 8.35 37.10 -3.66
N ALA A 22 9.32 36.19 -3.82
CA ALA A 22 10.55 36.18 -3.01
C ALA A 22 11.73 35.67 -3.84
N LYS A 23 12.68 36.55 -4.16
CA LYS A 23 13.86 36.21 -4.98
C LYS A 23 15.04 35.84 -4.09
N ARG A 24 15.47 34.57 -4.16
CA ARG A 24 16.60 34.00 -3.40
C ARG A 24 16.46 34.20 -1.87
N PRO A 25 15.34 33.76 -1.26
CA PRO A 25 15.21 33.80 0.19
C PRO A 25 16.24 32.86 0.85
N ASP A 26 16.71 33.23 2.03
CA ASP A 26 17.66 32.42 2.83
C ASP A 26 17.02 31.15 3.42
N SER A 27 15.70 31.13 3.54
CA SER A 27 14.93 30.08 4.20
C SER A 27 13.46 30.14 3.76
N ARG A 28 12.71 29.06 4.00
CA ARG A 28 11.27 29.07 3.73
C ARG A 28 10.51 30.10 4.58
N PRO A 29 10.75 30.25 5.90
CA PRO A 29 10.06 31.27 6.69
C PRO A 29 10.30 32.69 6.19
N SER A 30 11.53 33.07 5.81
CA SER A 30 11.80 34.40 5.26
C SER A 30 11.13 34.62 3.90
N ALA A 31 11.10 33.56 3.07
CA ALA A 31 10.38 33.57 1.81
C ALA A 31 8.88 33.85 2.02
N MET A 32 8.27 33.18 3.00
CA MET A 32 6.85 33.36 3.34
C MET A 32 6.57 34.77 3.85
N LEU A 33 7.44 35.30 4.74
CA LEU A 33 7.32 36.66 5.25
C LEU A 33 7.42 37.71 4.13
N THR A 34 8.34 37.50 3.19
CA THR A 34 8.55 38.41 2.05
C THR A 34 7.38 38.33 1.05
N ALA A 35 6.90 37.11 0.77
CA ALA A 35 5.82 36.89 -0.17
C ALA A 35 4.46 37.36 0.37
N GLY A 36 4.23 37.30 1.69
CA GLY A 36 2.95 37.65 2.30
C GLY A 36 1.82 36.79 1.72
N HIS A 37 0.87 37.43 1.04
CA HIS A 37 -0.24 36.75 0.36
C HIS A 37 0.02 36.43 -1.11
N ALA A 38 1.19 36.79 -1.65
CA ALA A 38 1.57 36.52 -3.04
C ALA A 38 2.12 35.10 -3.20
N THR A 39 1.33 34.09 -2.83
CA THR A 39 1.69 32.67 -2.90
C THR A 39 0.76 31.91 -3.83
N ASN A 40 1.23 30.75 -4.30
CA ASN A 40 0.46 29.85 -5.16
C ASN A 40 0.02 28.65 -4.34
N THR A 41 -1.30 28.44 -4.26
CA THR A 41 -1.88 27.28 -3.59
C THR A 41 -2.29 26.24 -4.62
N THR A 42 -1.77 25.03 -4.48
CA THR A 42 -2.25 23.86 -5.22
C THR A 42 -3.04 22.97 -4.28
N ILE A 43 -4.21 22.54 -4.73
CA ILE A 43 -5.06 21.60 -4.00
C ILE A 43 -4.99 20.26 -4.72
N THR A 44 -4.75 19.20 -3.95
CA THR A 44 -4.83 17.82 -4.42
C THR A 44 -5.80 17.04 -3.54
N LEU A 45 -6.61 16.17 -4.14
CA LEU A 45 -7.44 15.23 -3.38
C LEU A 45 -6.72 13.89 -3.37
N ARG A 46 -6.45 13.37 -2.18
CA ARG A 46 -5.70 12.11 -2.01
C ARG A 46 -6.57 11.08 -1.34
N ASP A 47 -6.83 9.98 -2.06
CA ASP A 47 -7.61 8.87 -1.52
C ASP A 47 -6.71 7.89 -0.76
N TYR A 48 -7.23 7.42 0.38
CA TYR A 48 -6.63 6.48 1.31
C TYR A 48 -7.66 5.44 1.76
N ARG A 49 -7.16 4.39 2.44
CA ARG A 49 -7.97 3.43 3.20
C ARG A 49 -7.50 3.44 4.66
N VAL A 50 -8.45 3.41 5.59
CA VAL A 50 -8.20 3.45 7.05
C VAL A 50 -8.71 2.16 7.67
N GLY A 51 -7.95 1.59 8.62
CA GLY A 51 -8.34 0.35 9.31
C GLY A 51 -8.12 -0.93 8.51
N VAL A 52 -7.41 -0.86 7.39
CA VAL A 52 -7.09 -2.04 6.57
C VAL A 52 -6.18 -3.02 7.31
N ALA A 53 -6.27 -4.30 6.96
CA ALA A 53 -5.07 -5.12 7.03
C ALA A 53 -5.02 -6.24 6.01
N TYR A 54 -3.78 -6.50 5.62
CA TYR A 54 -3.39 -7.39 4.55
C TYR A 54 -2.38 -8.40 5.07
N ALA A 55 -2.58 -9.65 4.67
CA ALA A 55 -1.52 -10.65 4.63
C ALA A 55 -1.04 -10.73 3.18
N VAL A 56 0.27 -10.93 2.99
CA VAL A 56 0.91 -11.03 1.68
C VAL A 56 1.73 -12.31 1.66
N ALA A 57 1.55 -13.10 0.60
CA ALA A 57 2.36 -14.28 0.32
C ALA A 57 3.16 -14.01 -0.95
N LEU A 58 4.43 -14.41 -0.97
CA LEU A 58 5.34 -14.29 -2.11
C LEU A 58 5.87 -15.68 -2.43
N TRP A 59 5.95 -16.04 -3.71
CA TRP A 59 6.46 -17.33 -4.19
C TRP A 59 7.13 -17.18 -5.56
N GLY A 60 7.78 -18.25 -6.03
CA GLY A 60 8.27 -18.34 -7.42
C GLY A 60 9.56 -17.56 -7.75
N ALA A 61 10.12 -16.80 -6.80
CA ALA A 61 11.37 -16.07 -6.96
C ALA A 61 12.39 -16.44 -5.86
N PRO A 62 13.68 -16.11 -6.00
CA PRO A 62 14.63 -16.21 -4.89
C PRO A 62 14.20 -15.29 -3.74
N LEU A 63 13.81 -15.87 -2.60
CA LEU A 63 13.34 -15.15 -1.40
C LEU A 63 14.41 -15.10 -0.30
N ASP A 64 15.67 -15.40 -0.63
CA ASP A 64 16.76 -15.41 0.33
C ASP A 64 17.07 -14.00 0.82
N GLY A 65 17.27 -13.86 2.13
CA GLY A 65 17.49 -12.57 2.80
C GLY A 65 16.26 -11.67 2.93
N LEU A 66 15.14 -11.95 2.26
CA LEU A 66 13.97 -11.05 2.29
C LEU A 66 13.35 -10.92 3.69
N ALA A 67 13.23 -12.03 4.42
CA ALA A 67 12.72 -12.00 5.79
C ALA A 67 13.62 -11.18 6.73
N GLU A 68 14.93 -11.30 6.60
CA GLU A 68 15.89 -10.53 7.37
C GLU A 68 15.82 -9.04 7.02
N ALA A 69 15.73 -8.70 5.74
CA ALA A 69 15.60 -7.33 5.27
C ALA A 69 14.31 -6.66 5.76
N LEU A 70 13.21 -7.40 5.86
CA LEU A 70 11.94 -6.91 6.41
C LEU A 70 11.98 -6.76 7.94
N ALA A 71 12.71 -7.65 8.64
CA ALA A 71 12.92 -7.56 10.09
C ALA A 71 13.87 -6.42 10.48
N ARG A 72 14.84 -6.08 9.62
CA ARG A 72 15.84 -5.03 9.82
C ARG A 72 15.93 -4.11 8.59
N PRO A 73 14.90 -3.30 8.35
CA PRO A 73 14.84 -2.50 7.13
C PRO A 73 15.86 -1.36 7.17
N VAL A 74 16.61 -1.20 6.07
CA VAL A 74 17.57 -0.09 5.88
C VAL A 74 16.84 1.23 5.62
N PHE A 75 15.68 1.17 4.97
CA PHE A 75 14.81 2.32 4.71
C PHE A 75 13.54 2.25 5.55
N SER A 76 13.02 3.40 5.97
CA SER A 76 11.73 3.46 6.66
C SER A 76 10.63 2.86 5.78
N LEU A 77 9.96 1.83 6.29
CA LEU A 77 8.84 1.18 5.61
C LEU A 77 7.56 2.03 5.72
N TYR A 78 6.78 2.07 4.64
CA TYR A 78 5.49 2.76 4.59
C TYR A 78 4.57 2.09 3.57
N LEU A 79 3.25 2.25 3.75
CA LEU A 79 2.24 1.66 2.89
C LEU A 79 1.80 2.67 1.82
N GLY A 80 2.41 2.59 0.64
CA GLY A 80 2.13 3.47 -0.49
C GLY A 80 2.75 4.86 -0.35
N ARG A 81 2.28 5.68 0.59
CA ARG A 81 2.81 7.04 0.86
C ARG A 81 3.54 7.08 2.21
N LYS A 82 4.59 7.90 2.32
CA LYS A 82 5.39 8.05 3.57
C LYS A 82 4.58 8.48 4.80
N SER A 83 3.41 9.10 4.59
CA SER A 83 2.47 9.48 5.65
C SER A 83 1.65 8.29 6.20
N CYS A 84 1.79 7.10 5.64
CA CYS A 84 1.09 5.89 6.05
C CYS A 84 2.10 4.89 6.66
N PRO A 85 2.53 5.08 7.91
CA PRO A 85 3.41 4.14 8.59
C PRO A 85 2.67 2.81 8.83
N LEU A 86 3.44 1.75 9.11
CA LEU A 86 2.86 0.48 9.52
C LEU A 86 2.38 0.58 10.98
N SER A 87 1.18 0.06 11.25
CA SER A 87 0.65 -0.02 12.63
C SER A 87 1.32 -1.10 13.48
N ALA A 88 2.09 -2.00 12.86
CA ALA A 88 2.89 -3.03 13.50
C ALA A 88 4.13 -3.34 12.64
N PRO A 89 5.24 -3.81 13.24
CA PRO A 89 6.36 -4.34 12.45
C PRO A 89 5.90 -5.46 11.50
N PRO A 90 6.50 -5.62 10.32
CA PRO A 90 6.30 -6.81 9.50
C PRO A 90 6.65 -8.07 10.29
N ASP A 91 5.92 -9.16 10.04
CA ASP A 91 6.18 -10.47 10.63
C ASP A 91 6.52 -11.51 9.55
N PRO A 92 7.65 -11.35 8.83
CA PRO A 92 8.00 -12.23 7.73
C PRO A 92 8.37 -13.62 8.25
N HIS A 93 7.76 -14.66 7.68
CA HIS A 93 8.10 -16.04 7.99
C HIS A 93 7.95 -16.91 6.74
N ARG A 94 8.76 -17.97 6.66
CA ARG A 94 8.63 -18.99 5.62
C ARG A 94 7.61 -20.02 6.06
N VAL A 95 6.72 -20.40 5.14
CA VAL A 95 5.69 -21.41 5.36
C VAL A 95 5.72 -22.41 4.22
N GLU A 96 5.38 -23.65 4.54
CA GLU A 96 5.02 -24.65 3.54
C GLU A 96 3.50 -24.62 3.37
N ALA A 97 3.05 -24.53 2.13
CA ALA A 97 1.63 -24.42 1.82
C ALA A 97 1.36 -24.87 0.38
N THR A 98 0.24 -25.54 0.16
CA THR A 98 -0.26 -25.84 -1.17
C THR A 98 -1.09 -24.66 -1.67
N GLY A 99 -0.41 -23.69 -2.28
CA GLY A 99 -1.01 -22.51 -2.89
C GLY A 99 -1.19 -21.30 -1.95
N PRO A 100 -1.59 -20.14 -2.51
CA PRO A 100 -1.56 -18.86 -1.80
C PRO A 100 -2.58 -18.77 -0.66
N VAL A 101 -3.76 -19.40 -0.79
CA VAL A 101 -4.79 -19.35 0.27
C VAL A 101 -4.28 -20.02 1.55
N MET A 102 -3.71 -21.21 1.44
CA MET A 102 -3.14 -21.94 2.59
C MET A 102 -1.92 -21.22 3.19
N ALA A 103 -1.15 -20.50 2.39
CA ALA A 103 -0.05 -19.68 2.90
C ALA A 103 -0.58 -18.48 3.71
N LEU A 104 -1.59 -17.78 3.17
CA LEU A 104 -2.17 -16.59 3.78
C LEU A 104 -2.92 -16.87 5.10
N THR A 105 -3.51 -18.05 5.27
CA THR A 105 -4.17 -18.43 6.54
C THR A 105 -3.19 -18.66 7.69
N GLN A 106 -1.90 -18.87 7.40
CA GLN A 106 -0.85 -18.99 8.41
C GLN A 106 -0.31 -17.64 8.90
N ALA A 107 -0.73 -16.53 8.25
CA ALA A 107 -0.30 -15.21 8.65
C ALA A 107 -0.80 -14.85 10.06
N ARG A 108 0.12 -14.40 10.91
CA ARG A 108 -0.22 -13.94 12.26
C ARG A 108 -0.69 -12.50 12.23
N LEU A 109 -1.72 -12.21 13.02
CA LEU A 109 -2.21 -10.85 13.23
C LEU A 109 -1.52 -10.20 14.42
N PRO A 110 -1.30 -8.87 14.38
CA PRO A 110 -0.83 -8.14 15.55
C PRO A 110 -1.77 -8.33 16.76
N PRO A 111 -1.26 -8.42 18.01
CA PRO A 111 -2.07 -8.72 19.19
C PRO A 111 -3.22 -7.73 19.47
N PHE A 112 -3.09 -6.48 19.04
CA PHE A 112 -4.11 -5.45 19.22
C PHE A 112 -5.29 -5.58 18.24
N ARG A 113 -5.19 -6.47 17.25
CA ARG A 113 -6.20 -6.64 16.23
C ARG A 113 -7.15 -7.78 16.59
N PRO A 114 -8.47 -7.61 16.41
CA PRO A 114 -9.39 -8.73 16.55
C PRO A 114 -9.01 -9.87 15.58
N PRO A 115 -9.26 -11.14 15.96
CA PRO A 115 -9.14 -12.26 15.05
C PRO A 115 -9.94 -12.00 13.76
N GLY A 116 -9.37 -12.40 12.63
CA GLY A 116 -10.00 -12.22 11.33
C GLY A 116 -9.56 -13.32 10.37
N ARG A 117 -10.39 -13.57 9.36
CA ARG A 117 -10.11 -14.54 8.29
C ARG A 117 -9.81 -13.84 6.97
N ILE A 118 -9.21 -14.56 6.03
CA ILE A 118 -8.99 -14.05 4.67
C ILE A 118 -10.35 -13.94 3.96
N ARG A 119 -10.76 -12.71 3.60
CA ARG A 119 -12.04 -12.42 2.94
C ARG A 119 -11.93 -12.33 1.41
N LEU A 120 -10.76 -11.92 0.92
CA LEU A 120 -10.47 -11.78 -0.50
C LEU A 120 -8.97 -11.98 -0.73
N VAL A 121 -8.63 -12.70 -1.77
CA VAL A 121 -7.26 -12.88 -2.25
C VAL A 121 -7.17 -12.27 -3.64
N ALA A 122 -6.22 -11.35 -3.81
CA ALA A 122 -5.80 -10.88 -5.13
C ALA A 122 -4.51 -11.64 -5.45
N SER A 123 -4.52 -12.38 -6.56
CA SER A 123 -3.45 -13.33 -6.90
C SER A 123 -3.00 -13.13 -8.34
N ASP A 124 -1.71 -13.41 -8.59
CA ASP A 124 -1.12 -13.39 -9.94
C ASP A 124 -1.51 -14.64 -10.73
N GLU A 125 -1.91 -15.70 -10.03
CA GLU A 125 -2.39 -16.96 -10.58
C GLU A 125 -3.85 -17.20 -10.18
N ARG A 126 -4.60 -17.82 -11.09
CA ARG A 126 -5.99 -18.20 -10.87
C ARG A 126 -6.05 -19.33 -9.83
N ILE A 127 -6.83 -19.14 -8.77
CA ILE A 127 -6.97 -20.09 -7.65
C ILE A 127 -8.14 -21.03 -7.92
N ALA A 128 -9.25 -20.50 -8.42
CA ALA A 128 -10.46 -21.24 -8.78
C ALA A 128 -10.98 -20.85 -10.17
N ALA A 129 -11.73 -21.75 -10.79
CA ALA A 129 -12.26 -21.55 -12.15
C ALA A 129 -13.21 -20.34 -12.24
N ASP A 130 -13.94 -20.03 -11.16
CA ASP A 130 -14.89 -18.94 -11.04
C ASP A 130 -14.29 -17.63 -10.52
N ASP A 131 -12.96 -17.55 -10.35
CA ASP A 131 -12.29 -16.32 -9.92
C ASP A 131 -12.56 -15.18 -10.93
N ALA A 132 -12.94 -14.01 -10.40
CA ALA A 132 -13.08 -12.82 -11.23
C ALA A 132 -11.69 -12.34 -11.67
N GLU A 133 -11.53 -12.08 -12.97
CA GLU A 133 -10.32 -11.51 -13.53
C GLU A 133 -10.45 -9.98 -13.57
N ASP A 134 -9.46 -9.30 -13.00
CA ASP A 134 -9.33 -7.84 -13.02
C ASP A 134 -8.01 -7.46 -13.70
N SER A 135 -7.96 -6.22 -14.21
CA SER A 135 -6.82 -5.69 -14.93
C SER A 135 -6.16 -4.58 -14.11
N ARG A 136 -4.85 -4.70 -13.87
CA ARG A 136 -4.09 -3.75 -13.04
C ARG A 136 -2.88 -3.21 -13.80
N ASN A 137 -2.68 -1.90 -13.72
CA ASN A 137 -1.53 -1.22 -14.32
C ASN A 137 -0.46 -0.94 -13.25
N ASP A 138 0.09 -2.01 -12.68
CA ASP A 138 1.02 -1.99 -11.55
C ASP A 138 2.32 -2.77 -11.80
N MET A 139 2.51 -3.36 -12.99
CA MET A 139 3.75 -4.04 -13.36
C MET A 139 4.81 -3.02 -13.74
N ALA A 140 5.76 -2.73 -12.85
CA ALA A 140 6.83 -1.77 -13.11
C ALA A 140 7.77 -2.27 -14.24
N ILE A 141 7.75 -1.60 -15.40
CA ILE A 141 8.60 -1.92 -16.55
C ILE A 141 9.92 -1.16 -16.49
N ASP A 142 9.84 0.14 -16.18
CA ASP A 142 11.00 1.02 -16.10
C ASP A 142 10.82 1.97 -14.90
N ARG A 143 11.55 1.68 -13.82
CA ARG A 143 11.49 2.45 -12.58
C ARG A 143 12.16 3.82 -12.69
N SER A 144 13.05 4.02 -13.67
CA SER A 144 13.69 5.31 -13.92
C SER A 144 12.72 6.29 -14.58
N LYS A 145 11.82 5.78 -15.43
CA LYS A 145 10.81 6.55 -16.15
C LYS A 145 9.41 6.48 -15.56
N TRP A 146 9.22 5.67 -14.50
CA TRP A 146 7.93 5.44 -13.88
C TRP A 146 6.89 4.86 -14.86
N HIS A 147 7.33 3.92 -15.70
CA HIS A 147 6.45 3.24 -16.64
C HIS A 147 5.94 1.92 -16.05
N PHE A 148 4.63 1.72 -16.18
CA PHE A 148 3.91 0.54 -15.71
C PHE A 148 3.17 -0.12 -16.88
N ALA A 149 3.10 -1.45 -16.84
CA ALA A 149 2.31 -2.26 -17.75
C ALA A 149 1.06 -2.80 -17.04
N THR A 150 0.07 -3.07 -17.87
CA THR A 150 -1.12 -3.83 -17.49
C THR A 150 -0.77 -5.30 -17.27
N ARG A 151 -1.35 -5.90 -16.24
CA ARG A 151 -1.33 -7.34 -15.96
C ARG A 151 -2.69 -7.80 -15.44
N ALA A 152 -2.96 -9.10 -15.58
CA ALA A 152 -4.13 -9.72 -14.96
C ALA A 152 -3.90 -9.93 -13.46
N VAL A 153 -4.97 -9.79 -12.68
CA VAL A 153 -5.05 -10.15 -11.27
C VAL A 153 -6.34 -10.92 -11.03
N TYR A 154 -6.25 -12.07 -10.38
CA TYR A 154 -7.38 -12.94 -10.08
C TYR A 154 -7.89 -12.68 -8.67
N MET A 155 -9.19 -12.41 -8.57
CA MET A 155 -9.87 -12.05 -7.33
C MET A 155 -10.66 -13.25 -6.81
N HIS A 156 -10.08 -13.92 -5.82
CA HIS A 156 -10.62 -15.12 -5.21
C HIS A 156 -11.27 -14.82 -3.84
N ARG A 157 -12.45 -15.40 -3.58
CA ARG A 157 -13.16 -15.28 -2.29
C ARG A 157 -13.18 -16.64 -1.58
N PRO A 158 -12.32 -16.86 -0.57
CA PRO A 158 -12.25 -18.16 0.13
C PRO A 158 -13.51 -18.49 0.93
N VAL A 159 -14.31 -17.48 1.28
CA VAL A 159 -15.52 -17.62 2.08
C VAL A 159 -16.67 -17.15 1.19
N ARG A 160 -17.64 -18.04 0.93
CA ARG A 160 -18.90 -17.65 0.29
C ARG A 160 -19.73 -16.86 1.30
N GLU A 161 -20.42 -15.81 0.85
CA GLU A 161 -21.26 -14.96 1.72
C GLU A 161 -22.48 -15.70 2.33
N GLU A 162 -22.66 -17.01 2.06
CA GLU A 162 -23.82 -17.78 2.50
C GLU A 162 -23.75 -18.31 3.94
N ASP A 163 -22.60 -18.24 4.64
CA ASP A 163 -22.47 -18.71 6.04
C ASP A 163 -22.84 -17.61 7.08
N GLY A 164 -24.02 -17.01 6.90
CA GLY A 164 -24.57 -15.98 7.78
C GLY A 164 -26.09 -16.07 7.86
N ALA A 165 -26.59 -17.13 8.50
CA ALA A 165 -27.95 -17.24 9.03
C ALA A 165 -27.88 -17.51 10.55
#